data_AF-A0A7Z2GR04-F1
#
_entry.id   AF-A0A7Z2GR04-F1
#
_cell.length_a   1.000
_cell.length_b   1.000
_cell.length_c   1.000
_cell.angle_alpha   90.00
_cell.angle_beta   90.00
_cell.angle_gamma   90.00
#
_symmetry.space_group_name_H-M   'P 1'
#
loop_
_entity.id
_entity.type
_entity.pdbx_description
1 polymer ?
#
loop_
_entity_poly.entity_id
_entity_poly.type
_entity_poly.pdbx_seq_one_letter_code
_entity_poly.pdbx_strand_id
1 'polypeptide(L)' 'MTNMLDTEGDPVEQGFITNKGEFVDRHAAWCIAEEAGQIIRRVGGDDTNGGTLYSENLY' A
#
# COMPACT_ATOMS: atom_id res chain seq x y z
N MET A 1 -18.61 36.21 2.33
CA MET A 1 -17.15 36.19 2.58
C MET A 1 -16.71 34.76 2.34
N THR A 2 -15.96 34.52 1.27
CA THR A 2 -15.62 33.18 0.76
C THR A 2 -14.21 32.78 1.18
N ASN A 3 -14.03 31.47 1.36
CA ASN A 3 -12.80 30.67 1.52
C ASN A 3 -12.20 30.55 2.93
N MET A 4 -12.66 29.53 3.65
CA MET A 4 -11.74 28.58 4.29
C MET A 4 -11.61 27.39 3.33
N LEU A 5 -10.55 27.38 2.52
CA LEU A 5 -9.99 26.14 1.99
C LEU A 5 -8.77 25.87 2.87
N ASP A 6 -9.04 25.35 4.06
CA ASP A 6 -8.08 24.54 4.78
C ASP A 6 -7.57 23.45 3.84
N THR A 7 -6.25 23.30 3.80
CA THR A 7 -5.52 22.39 2.94
C THR A 7 -5.78 20.95 3.37
N GLU A 8 -6.95 20.41 3.07
CA GLU A 8 -7.23 18.98 3.14
C GLU A 8 -6.48 18.34 1.96
N GLY A 9 -5.18 18.15 2.13
CA GLY A 9 -4.36 17.47 1.12
C GLY A 9 -5.02 16.14 0.78
N ASP A 10 -5.31 15.92 -0.50
CA ASP A 10 -5.87 14.66 -0.99
C ASP A 10 -5.14 13.49 -0.30
N PRO A 11 -5.86 12.47 0.21
CA PRO A 11 -5.23 11.34 0.87
C PRO A 11 -4.17 10.79 -0.09
N VAL A 12 -2.89 10.95 0.30
CA VAL A 12 -1.77 10.62 -0.57
C VAL A 12 -1.93 9.16 -0.98
N GLU A 13 -2.10 8.91 -2.27
CA GLU A 13 -2.30 7.56 -2.78
C GLU A 13 -1.10 6.68 -2.36
N GLN A 14 -1.36 5.64 -1.59
CA GLN A 14 -0.33 4.75 -1.03
C GLN A 14 -0.28 3.45 -1.82
N GLY A 15 0.93 3.02 -2.19
CA GLY A 15 1.11 1.82 -2.99
C GLY A 15 2.57 1.47 -3.22
N PHE A 16 2.81 0.56 -4.15
CA PHE A 16 4.14 0.06 -4.52
C PHE A 16 4.31 0.09 -6.03
N ILE A 17 5.56 0.18 -6.47
CA ILE A 17 5.94 0.04 -7.88
C ILE A 17 6.39 -1.41 -8.12
N THR A 18 5.79 -2.08 -9.09
CA THR A 18 6.22 -3.43 -9.51
C THR A 18 7.57 -3.37 -10.25
N ASN A 19 8.21 -4.52 -10.48
CA ASN A 19 9.41 -4.58 -11.31
C ASN A 19 9.18 -4.16 -12.77
N LYS A 20 7.92 -4.07 -13.22
CA LYS A 20 7.51 -3.56 -14.54
C LYS A 20 7.32 -2.04 -14.57
N GLY A 21 7.45 -1.37 -13.43
CA GLY A 21 7.23 0.08 -13.30
C GLY A 21 5.77 0.47 -13.12
N GLU A 22 4.88 -0.48 -12.84
CA GLU A 22 3.45 -0.23 -12.63
C GLU A 22 3.19 0.15 -11.16
N PHE A 23 2.47 1.25 -10.92
CA PHE A 23 1.99 1.59 -9.58
C PHE A 23 0.73 0.79 -9.26
N VAL A 24 0.74 0.12 -8.13
CA VAL A 24 -0.38 -0.67 -7.61
C VAL A 24 -0.66 -0.29 -6.16
N ASP A 25 -1.92 -0.33 -5.76
CA ASP A 25 -2.30 -0.10 -4.37
C ASP A 25 -1.75 -1.20 -3.43
N ARG A 26 -1.85 -0.98 -2.13
CA ARG A 26 -1.30 -1.92 -1.13
C ARG A 26 -1.93 -3.30 -1.13
N HIS A 27 -3.21 -3.42 -1.52
CA HIS A 27 -3.88 -4.72 -1.57
C HIS A 27 -3.46 -5.51 -2.80
N ALA A 28 -3.41 -4.86 -3.96
CA ALA A 28 -2.86 -5.46 -5.17
C ALA A 28 -1.39 -5.86 -5.01
N ALA A 29 -0.59 -4.99 -4.37
CA ALA A 29 0.80 -5.28 -4.05
C ALA A 29 0.92 -6.51 -3.11
N TRP A 30 0.02 -6.65 -2.14
CA TRP A 30 -0.03 -7.79 -1.24
C TRP A 30 -0.20 -9.10 -2.01
N CYS A 31 -1.22 -9.19 -2.87
CA CYS A 31 -1.49 -10.38 -3.66
C CYS A 31 -0.30 -10.77 -4.54
N ILE A 32 0.35 -9.79 -5.17
CA ILE A 32 1.55 -10.02 -5.98
C ILE A 32 2.71 -10.56 -5.13
N ALA A 33 2.97 -9.93 -3.99
CA ALA A 33 4.07 -10.33 -3.10
C ALA A 33 3.82 -11.71 -2.47
N GLU A 34 2.57 -12.03 -2.13
CA GLU A 34 2.17 -13.35 -1.60
C GLU A 34 2.35 -14.44 -2.66
N GLU A 35 1.85 -14.24 -3.88
CA GLU A 35 2.00 -15.20 -4.99
C GLU A 35 3.48 -15.41 -5.36
N ALA A 36 4.28 -14.34 -5.31
CA ALA A 36 5.72 -14.40 -5.58
C ALA A 36 6.55 -14.94 -4.40
N GLY A 37 5.94 -15.22 -3.24
CA GLY A 37 6.66 -15.66 -2.04
C GLY A 37 7.64 -14.63 -1.49
N GLN A 38 7.35 -13.34 -1.69
CA GLN A 38 8.20 -12.21 -1.29
C GLN A 38 7.90 -11.68 0.11
N ILE A 39 6.83 -12.16 0.77
CA ILE A 39 6.50 -11.77 2.14
C ILE A 39 7.44 -12.51 3.10
N ILE A 40 8.39 -11.77 3.67
CA ILE A 40 9.42 -12.30 4.58
C ILE A 40 8.88 -12.43 6.01
N ARG A 41 7.99 -11.52 6.43
CA ARG A 41 7.37 -11.54 7.76
C ARG A 41 5.98 -10.94 7.79
N ARG A 42 5.22 -11.28 8.84
CA ARG A 42 3.92 -10.70 9.15
C ARG A 42 4.05 -9.53 10.12
N VAL A 43 3.24 -8.49 9.95
CA VAL A 43 3.17 -7.30 10.81
C VAL A 43 1.73 -6.99 11.20
N GLY A 44 1.56 -6.22 12.27
CA GLY A 44 0.22 -5.88 12.76
C GLY A 44 -0.60 -5.13 11.71
N GLY A 45 -1.79 -5.65 11.39
CA GLY A 45 -2.72 -5.04 10.44
C GLY A 45 -2.49 -5.45 8.98
N ASP A 46 -1.49 -6.29 8.68
CA ASP A 46 -1.24 -6.79 7.32
C ASP A 46 -2.30 -7.80 6.84
N ASP A 47 -3.12 -8.32 7.73
CA ASP A 47 -4.29 -9.15 7.45
C ASP A 47 -5.56 -8.33 7.12
N THR A 48 -5.50 -7.00 7.27
CA THR A 48 -6.65 -6.11 6.99
C THR A 48 -7.08 -6.22 5.53
N ASN A 49 -8.40 -6.25 5.29
CA ASN A 49 -9.02 -6.33 3.96
C ASN A 49 -8.50 -7.50 3.10
N GLY A 50 -8.12 -8.61 3.73
CA GLY A 50 -7.60 -9.78 3.02
C GLY A 50 -6.14 -9.65 2.60
N GLY A 51 -5.41 -8.69 3.17
CA GLY A 51 -4.01 -8.44 2.86
C GLY A 51 -3.72 -6.98 2.56
N THR A 52 -2.80 -6.37 3.30
CA THR A 52 -2.30 -5.02 3.01
C THR A 52 -0.79 -5.04 3.08
N LEU A 53 -0.11 -4.75 1.97
CA LEU A 53 1.35 -4.77 1.95
C LEU A 53 1.91 -3.54 2.64
N TYR A 54 2.84 -3.80 3.56
CA TYR A 54 3.70 -2.82 4.18
C TYR A 54 5.14 -3.09 3.78
N SER A 55 5.97 -2.04 3.75
CA SER A 55 7.40 -2.19 3.45
C SER A 55 8.06 -3.16 4.43
N GLU A 56 7.64 -3.17 5.69
CA GLU A 56 8.12 -4.12 6.69
C GLU A 56 7.86 -5.59 6.32
N ASN A 57 6.88 -5.92 5.48
CA ASN A 57 6.66 -7.29 5.04
C ASN A 57 7.78 -7.80 4.11
N LEU A 58 8.53 -6.90 3.46
CA LEU A 58 9.56 -7.21 2.46
C LEU A 58 11.00 -7.19 3.01
N TYR A 59 11.19 -6.90 4.30
CA TYR A 59 12.50 -6.82 4.97
C TYR A 59 12.55 -7.70 6.22
#